data_AF-A0A357MIT6-F1
#
_entry.id   AF-A0A357MIT6-F1
#
_cell.length_a   1.000
_cell.length_b   1.000
_cell.length_c   1.000
_cell.angle_alpha   90.00
_cell.angle_beta   90.00
_cell.angle_gamma   90.00
#
_symmetry.space_group_name_H-M   'P 1'
#
loop_
_entity.id
_entity.type
_entity.pdbx_description
1 polymer ?
#
loop_
_entity_poly.entity_id
_entity_poly.type
_entity_poly.pdbx_seq_one_letter_code
_entity_poly.pdbx_strand_id
1 'polypeptide(L)' 'MTKTPQSAALLKTIAATPETEAPDEPMHEETAIKLRELCERQGESFNAELTEIQAQQRIEDLEHRG' A
#
# COMPACT_ATOMS: atom_id res chain seq x y z
N MET A 1 31.16 51.39 1.57
CA MET A 1 31.31 50.34 2.61
C MET A 1 30.42 49.18 2.24
N THR A 2 31.01 48.09 1.78
CA THR A 2 30.36 46.82 1.42
C THR A 2 29.99 46.04 2.68
N LYS A 3 28.70 45.73 2.89
CA LYS A 3 28.30 44.64 3.82
C LYS A 3 27.04 43.93 3.31
N THR A 4 27.27 42.92 2.49
CA THR A 4 26.40 41.76 2.35
C THR A 4 26.52 40.91 3.63
N PRO A 5 25.41 40.35 4.11
CA PRO A 5 25.39 38.93 4.48
C PRO A 5 24.28 38.24 3.66
N GLN A 6 24.60 37.33 2.75
CA GLN A 6 25.00 35.94 2.96
C GLN A 6 23.85 35.11 3.58
N SER A 7 23.46 34.08 2.83
CA SER A 7 22.66 32.91 3.25
C SER A 7 21.13 33.03 3.24
N ALA A 8 20.53 33.29 2.08
CA ALA A 8 19.11 33.01 1.80
C ALA A 8 18.85 31.60 1.23
N ALA A 9 19.83 30.70 1.32
CA ALA A 9 19.72 29.32 0.86
C ALA A 9 19.73 28.35 2.05
N LEU A 10 18.82 28.54 3.01
CA LEU A 10 18.52 27.50 3.99
C LEU A 10 17.45 26.59 3.39
N LEU A 11 17.94 25.53 2.75
CA LEU A 11 17.31 24.23 2.54
C LEU A 11 15.82 24.19 2.88
N LYS A 12 14.96 24.39 1.89
CA LYS A 12 13.57 23.90 1.94
C LYS A 12 13.57 22.39 1.68
N THR A 13 14.33 21.66 2.48
CA THR A 13 14.13 20.22 2.70
C THR A 13 13.04 20.12 3.76
N ILE A 14 11.80 20.43 3.36
CA ILE A 14 10.67 19.69 3.90
C ILE A 14 10.83 18.30 3.28
N ALA A 15 11.61 17.41 3.87
CA ALA A 15 11.06 16.48 4.84
C ALA A 15 9.63 16.16 4.42
N ALA A 16 9.50 15.43 3.30
CA ALA A 16 8.38 14.55 3.12
C ALA A 16 8.38 13.71 4.40
N THR A 17 7.56 14.12 5.36
CA THR A 17 7.06 13.23 6.40
C THR A 17 6.74 11.93 5.67
N PRO A 18 7.25 10.77 6.11
CA PRO A 18 6.60 9.55 5.68
C PRO A 18 5.14 9.78 6.06
N GLU A 19 4.27 9.95 5.05
CA GLU A 19 2.85 9.77 5.28
C GLU A 19 2.80 8.44 5.99
N THR A 20 2.47 8.47 7.27
CA THR A 20 2.21 7.28 8.05
C THR A 20 1.08 6.62 7.28
N GLU A 21 1.42 5.70 6.38
CA GLU A 21 0.47 4.87 5.66
C GLU A 21 -0.42 4.34 6.77
N ALA A 22 -1.70 4.73 6.74
CA ALA A 22 -2.64 4.28 7.74
C ALA A 22 -2.49 2.75 7.82
N PRO A 23 -2.39 2.17 9.03
CA PRO A 23 -2.20 0.73 9.14
C PRO A 23 -3.35 0.07 8.39
N ASP A 24 -3.00 -0.73 7.38
CA ASP A 24 -4.02 -1.34 6.53
C ASP A 24 -4.90 -2.24 7.40
N GLU A 25 -6.20 -2.17 7.16
CA GLU A 25 -7.15 -2.91 7.98
C GLU A 25 -6.97 -4.42 7.73
N PRO A 26 -7.23 -5.27 8.75
CA PRO A 26 -7.27 -6.70 8.51
C PRO A 26 -8.30 -7.04 7.43
N MET A 27 -8.02 -8.06 6.62
CA MET A 27 -8.93 -8.50 5.58
C MET A 27 -10.31 -8.86 6.15
N HIS A 28 -11.36 -8.32 5.52
CA HIS A 28 -12.74 -8.60 5.83
C HIS A 28 -13.14 -10.01 5.40
N GLU A 29 -14.12 -10.58 6.09
CA GLU A 29 -14.59 -11.95 5.83
C GLU A 29 -15.10 -12.12 4.39
N GLU A 30 -15.82 -11.14 3.85
CA GLU A 30 -16.31 -11.18 2.46
C GLU A 30 -15.16 -11.24 1.45
N THR A 31 -14.13 -10.42 1.67
CA THR A 31 -12.91 -10.39 0.85
C THR A 31 -12.14 -11.71 0.97
N ALA A 32 -12.06 -12.28 2.18
CA ALA A 32 -11.42 -13.58 2.41
C ALA A 32 -12.14 -14.74 1.69
N ILE A 33 -13.48 -14.74 1.70
CA ILE A 33 -14.31 -15.72 0.97
C ILE A 33 -14.04 -15.61 -0.52
N LYS A 34 -14.15 -14.40 -1.09
CA LYS A 34 -13.91 -14.16 -2.52
C LYS A 34 -12.50 -14.57 -2.94
N LEU A 35 -11.48 -14.18 -2.16
CA LEU A 35 -10.09 -14.52 -2.42
C LEU A 35 -9.87 -16.05 -2.38
N ARG A 36 -10.47 -16.74 -1.40
CA ARG A 36 -10.36 -18.20 -1.29
C ARG A 36 -10.94 -18.90 -2.53
N GLU A 37 -12.15 -18.54 -2.94
CA GLU A 37 -12.80 -19.15 -4.10
C GLU A 37 -11.97 -18.95 -5.38
N LEU A 38 -11.39 -17.75 -5.56
CA LEU A 38 -10.53 -17.44 -6.70
C LEU A 38 -9.22 -18.23 -6.68
N CYS A 39 -8.60 -18.37 -5.51
CA CYS A 39 -7.41 -19.20 -5.32
C CYS A 39 -7.71 -20.67 -5.63
N GLU A 40 -8.81 -21.23 -5.11
CA GLU A 40 -9.22 -22.62 -5.37
C GLU A 40 -9.49 -22.87 -6.85
N ARG A 41 -10.18 -21.94 -7.52
CA ARG A 41 -10.45 -22.02 -8.96
C ARG A 41 -9.17 -22.06 -9.80
N GLN A 42 -8.12 -21.37 -9.37
CA GLN A 42 -6.84 -21.28 -10.07
C GLN A 42 -5.79 -22.28 -9.56
N GLY A 43 -6.10 -23.05 -8.51
CA GLY A 43 -5.15 -23.96 -7.87
C GLY A 43 -4.02 -23.26 -7.12
N GLU A 44 -4.22 -22.01 -6.70
CA GLU A 44 -3.26 -21.25 -5.89
C GLU A 44 -3.56 -21.34 -4.40
N SER A 45 -2.57 -21.03 -3.55
CA SER A 45 -2.73 -21.05 -2.09
C SER A 45 -3.43 -19.80 -1.58
N PHE A 46 -4.37 -19.97 -0.66
CA PHE A 46 -5.02 -18.87 0.06
C PHE A 46 -4.11 -18.35 1.18
N ASN A 47 -3.97 -17.03 1.30
CA ASN A 47 -3.23 -16.37 2.38
C ASN A 47 -4.19 -15.53 3.25
N ALA A 48 -4.36 -15.95 4.51
CA ALA A 48 -5.23 -15.28 5.48
C ALA A 48 -4.55 -14.11 6.20
N GLU A 49 -3.22 -13.97 6.08
CA GLU A 49 -2.44 -12.90 6.73
C GLU A 49 -2.42 -11.61 5.90
N LEU A 50 -3.07 -11.61 4.73
CA LEU A 50 -3.22 -10.41 3.93
C LEU A 50 -4.12 -9.40 4.63
N THR A 51 -3.75 -8.14 4.49
CA THR A 51 -4.60 -7.00 4.86
C THR A 51 -5.63 -6.74 3.76
N GLU A 52 -6.64 -5.91 4.02
CA GLU A 52 -7.75 -5.68 3.09
C GLU A 52 -7.28 -5.21 1.70
N ILE A 53 -6.38 -4.22 1.65
CA ILE A 53 -5.87 -3.69 0.38
C ILE A 53 -5.04 -4.76 -0.34
N GLN A 54 -4.22 -5.53 0.38
CA GLN A 54 -3.41 -6.58 -0.21
C GLN A 54 -4.28 -7.72 -0.78
N ALA A 55 -5.34 -8.09 -0.05
CA ALA A 55 -6.29 -9.10 -0.50
C ALA A 55 -7.06 -8.62 -1.74
N GLN A 56 -7.49 -7.36 -1.75
CA GLN A 56 -8.19 -6.78 -2.89
C GLN A 56 -7.30 -6.73 -4.14
N GLN A 57 -6.05 -6.30 -4.01
CA GLN A 57 -5.07 -6.34 -5.11
C GLN A 57 -4.87 -7.77 -5.63
N ARG A 58 -4.81 -8.75 -4.71
CA ARG A 58 -4.65 -10.16 -5.09
C ARG A 58 -5.87 -10.69 -5.82
N ILE A 59 -7.07 -10.32 -5.40
CA ILE A 59 -8.34 -10.63 -6.07
C ILE A 59 -8.33 -10.08 -7.50
N GLU A 60 -7.95 -8.81 -7.68
CA GLU A 60 -7.88 -8.19 -9.01
C GLU A 60 -6.90 -8.92 -9.92
N ASP A 61 -5.70 -9.25 -9.43
CA ASP A 61 -4.70 -10.03 -10.18
C ASP A 61 -5.25 -11.41 -10.60
N LEU A 62 -5.97 -12.08 -9.69
CA LEU A 62 -6.59 -13.38 -9.93
C LEU A 62 -7.76 -13.29 -10.92
N GLU A 63 -8.56 -12.23 -10.88
CA GLU A 63 -9.68 -12.00 -11.81
C GLU A 63 -9.18 -11.62 -13.22
N HIS A 64 -8.04 -10.93 -13.32
CA HIS A 64 -7.44 -10.58 -14.61
C HIS A 64 -6.74 -11.75 -15.33
N ARG A 65 -6.33 -12.79 -14.59
CA ARG A 65 -5.61 -13.96 -15.12
C ARG A 65 -6.50 -15.11 -15.57
N GLY A 66 -7.69 -15.24 -14.97
CA GLY A 66 -8.66 -16.32 -15.24
C GLY A 66 -9.56 -16.04 -16.43
#